data_AF-A0AAU1SUA9-F1
#
_entry.id   AF-A0AAU1SUA9-F1
#
_cell.length_a   1.000
_cell.length_b   1.000
_cell.length_c   1.000
_cell.angle_alpha   90.00
_cell.angle_beta   90.00
_cell.angle_gamma   90.00
#
_symmetry.space_group_name_H-M   'P 1'
#
loop_
_entity.id
_entity.type
_entity.pdbx_description
1 polymer ?
#
loop_
_entity_poly.entity_id
_entity_poly.type
_entity_poly.pdbx_seq_one_letter_code
_entity_poly.pdbx_strand_id
1 'polypeptide(L)'
;MSYGTQHADTGAPALETALRAGPFHVALRAAITARGLPLHRVQHHLTRHGVTVGVTSLSYWQQGARRPQRTESLRAVRALEEILDLPDESLIRLLARDEEHAARRRPATRSYRSLVEASGVLEQFLADLGSTPDGGLHTVGHHERVRIGARRELLGLDSQHIVRAHQDGVDRFVAVHHGDPGCSTDHVSVRALENCRTGRVRRHRGTGVVVAELLFDARLRAGDTFLFRYGFEDGTAGPSSEYLRGFGFAGGQYALQVRFTEGVLPVRCHRFAQHSPAAPRGGRQDLPLSTGHRAVHVVEPQVRAGILGIGWDWEG
;
A
#
# COMPACT_ATOMS: atom_id res chain seq x y z
N MET A 1 -14.36 15.46 -63.92
CA MET A 1 -14.23 14.04 -63.51
C MET A 1 -13.68 14.03 -62.10
N SER A 2 -14.47 13.46 -61.18
CA SER A 2 -14.19 13.36 -59.76
C SER A 2 -13.48 12.05 -59.46
N TYR A 3 -12.51 12.05 -58.55
CA TYR A 3 -12.36 11.00 -57.54
C TYR A 3 -11.55 11.55 -56.37
N GLY A 4 -12.23 11.71 -55.23
CA GLY A 4 -11.64 12.01 -53.93
C GLY A 4 -11.43 10.76 -53.08
N THR A 5 -10.41 10.85 -52.24
CA THR A 5 -10.32 10.42 -50.82
C THR A 5 -10.68 8.97 -50.43
N GLN A 6 -9.72 8.25 -49.84
CA GLN A 6 -9.85 7.62 -48.50
C GLN A 6 -8.58 6.88 -48.08
N HIS A 7 -7.79 7.48 -47.18
CA HIS A 7 -6.71 6.81 -46.43
C HIS A 7 -6.70 7.29 -44.96
N ALA A 8 -7.89 7.45 -44.37
CA ALA A 8 -8.05 7.77 -42.96
C ALA A 8 -9.35 7.15 -42.44
N ASP A 9 -9.31 5.88 -42.02
CA ASP A 9 -10.35 5.36 -41.11
C ASP A 9 -10.02 4.02 -40.41
N THR A 10 -8.97 3.27 -40.82
CA THR A 10 -8.76 1.92 -40.25
C THR A 10 -8.10 1.92 -38.85
N GLY A 11 -7.44 3.01 -38.44
CA GLY A 11 -6.72 3.10 -37.16
C GLY A 11 -7.55 3.56 -35.96
N ALA A 12 -8.55 4.43 -36.19
CA ALA A 12 -9.44 4.97 -35.15
C ALA A 12 -10.31 3.89 -34.45
N PRO A 13 -10.97 2.95 -35.16
CA PRO A 13 -11.77 1.92 -34.51
C PRO A 13 -10.92 0.91 -33.72
N ALA A 14 -9.67 0.67 -34.14
CA ALA A 14 -8.72 -0.17 -33.42
C ALA A 14 -8.23 0.50 -32.13
N LEU A 15 -7.99 1.82 -32.16
CA LEU A 15 -7.63 2.62 -30.99
C LEU A 15 -8.78 2.70 -29.99
N GLU A 16 -10.00 3.01 -30.42
CA GLU A 16 -11.15 3.05 -29.52
C GLU A 16 -11.44 1.70 -28.85
N THR A 17 -11.29 0.61 -29.60
CA THR A 17 -11.46 -0.75 -29.05
C THR A 17 -10.39 -1.05 -28.01
N ALA A 18 -9.13 -0.67 -28.28
CA ALA A 18 -8.03 -0.83 -27.34
C ALA A 18 -8.20 0.04 -26.09
N LEU A 19 -8.72 1.27 -26.22
CA LEU A 19 -8.99 2.17 -25.10
C LEU A 19 -10.19 1.71 -24.25
N ARG A 20 -11.17 1.03 -24.85
CA ARG A 20 -12.36 0.51 -24.14
C ARG A 20 -12.11 -0.79 -23.38
N ALA A 21 -11.30 -1.70 -23.92
CA ALA A 21 -11.16 -3.05 -23.35
C ALA A 21 -9.79 -3.71 -23.51
N GLY A 22 -8.82 -3.05 -24.14
CA GLY A 22 -7.50 -3.61 -24.36
C GLY A 22 -6.56 -3.45 -23.16
N PRO A 23 -5.48 -4.25 -23.09
CA PRO A 23 -4.47 -4.07 -22.07
C PRO A 23 -3.69 -2.76 -22.31
N PHE A 24 -3.29 -2.09 -21.22
CA PHE A 24 -2.67 -0.76 -21.24
C PHE A 24 -1.57 -0.57 -22.31
N HIS A 25 -0.65 -1.52 -22.44
CA HIS A 25 0.47 -1.44 -23.37
C HIS A 25 0.03 -1.45 -24.86
N VAL A 26 -1.06 -2.16 -25.17
CA VAL A 26 -1.64 -2.20 -26.53
C VAL A 26 -2.32 -0.87 -26.84
N ALA A 27 -3.07 -0.31 -25.89
CA ALA A 27 -3.71 1.00 -26.03
C ALA A 27 -2.69 2.14 -26.17
N LEU A 28 -1.64 2.14 -25.34
CA LEU A 28 -0.56 3.13 -25.41
C LEU A 28 0.20 3.06 -26.73
N ARG A 29 0.51 1.85 -27.23
CA ARG A 29 1.15 1.67 -28.53
C ARG A 29 0.26 2.17 -29.66
N ALA A 30 -1.02 1.82 -29.65
CA ALA A 30 -1.99 2.29 -30.64
C ALA A 30 -2.13 3.82 -30.64
N ALA A 31 -2.18 4.45 -29.46
CA ALA A 31 -2.29 5.91 -29.31
C ALA A 31 -1.06 6.65 -29.88
N ILE A 32 0.15 6.16 -29.57
CA ILE A 32 1.40 6.74 -30.08
C ILE A 32 1.49 6.59 -31.61
N THR A 33 1.09 5.43 -32.15
CA THR A 33 1.04 5.20 -33.60
C THR A 33 0.01 6.09 -34.29
N ALA A 34 -1.19 6.24 -33.72
CA ALA A 34 -2.24 7.10 -34.27
C ALA A 34 -1.85 8.59 -34.28
N ARG A 35 -1.12 9.04 -33.25
CA ARG A 35 -0.59 10.41 -33.17
C ARG A 35 0.62 10.65 -34.07
N GLY A 36 1.27 9.60 -34.57
CA GLY A 36 2.44 9.70 -35.44
C GLY A 36 3.68 10.28 -34.76
N LEU A 37 3.76 10.26 -33.42
CA LEU A 37 4.87 10.85 -32.67
C LEU A 37 5.95 9.81 -32.36
N PRO A 38 7.22 10.06 -32.73
CA PRO A 38 8.31 9.20 -32.30
C PRO A 38 8.57 9.36 -30.79
N LEU A 39 8.98 8.28 -30.12
CA LEU A 39 9.15 8.20 -28.66
C LEU A 39 10.01 9.32 -28.05
N HIS A 40 11.06 9.77 -28.75
CA HIS A 40 11.91 10.87 -28.30
C HIS A 40 11.15 12.21 -28.26
N ARG A 41 10.21 12.43 -29.18
CA ARG A 41 9.36 13.63 -29.17
C ARG A 41 8.31 13.55 -28.08
N VAL A 42 7.76 12.38 -27.82
CA VAL A 42 6.84 12.16 -26.68
C VAL A 42 7.56 12.47 -25.36
N GLN A 43 8.78 11.96 -25.18
CA GLN A 43 9.60 12.24 -24.02
C GLN A 43 9.88 13.74 -23.84
N HIS A 44 10.23 14.43 -24.92
CA HIS A 44 10.49 15.87 -24.90
C HIS A 44 9.25 16.68 -24.46
N HIS A 45 8.06 16.31 -24.94
CA HIS A 45 6.81 16.96 -24.50
C HIS A 45 6.54 16.69 -23.01
N LEU A 46 6.75 15.47 -22.53
CA LEU A 46 6.59 15.14 -21.11
C LEU A 46 7.50 15.99 -20.21
N THR A 47 8.76 16.19 -20.61
CA THR A 47 9.70 17.07 -19.87
C THR A 47 9.20 18.52 -19.85
N ARG A 48 8.60 19.01 -20.95
CA ARG A 48 8.00 20.35 -21.00
C ARG A 48 6.76 20.49 -20.11
N HIS A 49 6.04 19.40 -19.85
CA HIS A 49 4.95 19.33 -18.87
C HIS A 49 5.46 19.09 -17.42
N GLY A 50 6.77 19.21 -17.17
CA GLY A 50 7.34 19.07 -15.82
C GLY A 50 7.46 17.62 -15.34
N VAL A 51 7.40 16.64 -16.26
CA VAL A 51 7.45 15.22 -15.93
C VAL A 51 8.68 14.55 -16.54
N THR A 52 9.54 13.99 -15.69
CA THR A 52 10.78 13.33 -16.13
C THR A 52 10.58 11.83 -16.31
N VAL A 53 10.48 11.36 -17.56
CA VAL A 53 10.44 9.92 -17.91
C VAL A 53 11.48 9.65 -19.00
N GLY A 54 12.24 8.56 -18.87
CA GLY A 54 13.22 8.15 -19.89
C GLY A 54 12.58 7.43 -21.08
N VAL A 55 13.17 7.56 -22.28
CA VAL A 55 12.74 6.85 -23.51
C VAL A 55 12.68 5.33 -23.30
N THR A 56 13.62 4.77 -22.54
CA THR A 56 13.64 3.34 -22.18
C THR A 56 12.42 2.94 -21.34
N SER A 57 11.93 3.81 -20.47
CA SER A 57 10.72 3.56 -19.67
C SER A 57 9.46 3.58 -20.54
N LEU A 58 9.35 4.52 -21.47
CA LEU A 58 8.24 4.58 -22.45
C LEU A 58 8.23 3.34 -23.36
N SER A 59 9.40 2.89 -23.81
CA SER A 59 9.56 1.67 -24.61
C SER A 59 9.09 0.42 -23.85
N TYR A 60 9.50 0.27 -22.58
CA TYR A 60 9.03 -0.83 -21.73
C TYR A 60 7.52 -0.79 -21.44
N TRP A 61 6.90 0.40 -21.41
CA TRP A 61 5.46 0.55 -21.26
C TRP A 61 4.69 0.10 -22.51
N GLN A 62 5.18 0.40 -23.72
CA GLN A 62 4.58 -0.05 -24.97
C GLN A 62 4.70 -1.57 -25.20
N GLN A 63 5.77 -2.17 -24.67
CA GLN A 63 6.02 -3.61 -24.77
C GLN A 63 5.31 -4.43 -23.68
N GLY A 64 4.69 -3.76 -22.69
CA GLY A 64 4.08 -4.41 -21.54
C GLY A 64 5.07 -5.01 -20.53
N ALA A 65 6.37 -4.81 -20.73
CA ALA A 65 7.45 -5.29 -19.86
C ALA A 65 7.49 -4.56 -18.51
N ARG A 66 6.98 -3.32 -18.46
CA ARG A 66 6.84 -2.53 -17.22
C ARG A 66 5.56 -1.71 -17.28
N ARG A 67 4.95 -1.45 -16.12
CA ARG A 67 3.71 -0.65 -16.03
C ARG A 67 3.92 0.62 -15.19
N PRO A 68 3.35 1.77 -15.58
CA PRO A 68 3.35 2.98 -14.77
C PRO A 68 2.44 2.80 -13.56
N GLN A 69 3.02 2.88 -12.36
CA GLN A 69 2.31 2.66 -11.09
C GLN A 69 2.62 3.72 -10.02
N ARG A 70 3.71 4.48 -10.18
CA ARG A 70 4.10 5.55 -9.24
C ARG A 70 3.30 6.82 -9.51
N THR A 71 3.08 7.68 -8.50
CA THR A 71 2.40 8.97 -8.66
C THR A 71 3.00 9.82 -9.78
N GLU A 72 4.33 9.88 -9.88
CA GLU A 72 5.02 10.58 -10.98
C GLU A 72 4.80 9.91 -12.35
N SER A 73 4.74 8.58 -12.40
CA SER A 73 4.45 7.84 -13.63
C SER A 73 2.98 7.95 -14.03
N LEU A 74 2.05 8.05 -13.08
CA LEU A 74 0.63 8.31 -13.33
C LEU A 74 0.41 9.75 -13.79
N ARG A 75 1.13 10.72 -13.21
CA ARG A 75 1.21 12.09 -13.76
C ARG A 75 1.75 12.09 -15.18
N ALA A 76 2.76 11.25 -15.48
CA ALA A 76 3.23 11.05 -16.85
C ALA A 76 2.15 10.47 -17.77
N VAL A 77 1.34 9.52 -17.28
CA VAL A 77 0.23 8.94 -18.07
C VAL A 77 -0.86 9.98 -18.34
N ARG A 78 -1.20 10.86 -17.38
CA ARG A 78 -2.12 12.00 -17.61
C ARG A 78 -1.59 12.96 -18.66
N ALA A 79 -0.31 13.34 -18.54
CA ALA A 79 0.33 14.18 -19.55
C ALA A 79 0.42 13.48 -20.92
N LEU A 80 0.54 12.15 -20.96
CA LEU A 80 0.48 11.39 -22.21
C LEU A 80 -0.90 11.43 -22.85
N GLU A 81 -2.00 11.38 -22.08
CA GLU A 81 -3.37 11.52 -22.60
C GLU A 81 -3.54 12.87 -23.30
N GLU A 82 -3.05 13.96 -22.69
CA GLU A 82 -3.05 15.30 -23.28
C GLU A 82 -2.17 15.41 -24.54
N ILE A 83 -0.92 14.91 -24.49
CA ILE A 83 0.04 14.96 -25.61
C ILE A 83 -0.44 14.15 -26.82
N LEU A 84 -1.11 13.02 -26.56
CA LEU A 84 -1.61 12.09 -27.55
C LEU A 84 -3.03 12.40 -28.03
N ASP A 85 -3.65 13.47 -27.52
CA ASP A 85 -4.99 13.93 -27.90
C ASP A 85 -6.06 12.84 -27.64
N LEU A 86 -5.96 12.21 -26.46
CA LEU A 86 -6.87 11.16 -26.02
C LEU A 86 -7.94 11.73 -25.09
N PRO A 87 -9.11 11.08 -24.99
CA PRO A 87 -10.08 11.41 -23.96
C PRO A 87 -9.47 11.28 -22.55
N ASP A 88 -9.85 12.21 -21.67
CA ASP A 88 -9.39 12.25 -20.29
C ASP A 88 -9.56 10.89 -19.58
N GLU A 89 -8.52 10.47 -18.87
CA GLU A 89 -8.45 9.23 -18.09
C GLU A 89 -8.58 7.93 -18.88
N SER A 90 -8.53 7.97 -20.22
CA SER A 90 -8.71 6.77 -21.05
C SER A 90 -7.63 5.70 -20.82
N LEU A 91 -6.36 6.08 -20.66
CA LEU A 91 -5.27 5.16 -20.34
C LEU A 91 -5.19 4.85 -18.84
N ILE A 92 -5.53 5.82 -17.99
CA ILE A 92 -5.59 5.61 -16.53
C ILE A 92 -6.64 4.57 -16.15
N ARG A 93 -7.82 4.60 -16.78
CA ARG A 93 -8.88 3.61 -16.53
C ARG A 93 -8.46 2.19 -16.86
N LEU A 94 -7.63 2.00 -17.89
CA LEU A 94 -7.08 0.68 -18.24
C LEU A 94 -6.10 0.17 -17.19
N LEU A 95 -5.28 1.05 -16.61
CA LEU A 95 -4.39 0.69 -15.50
C LEU A 95 -5.20 0.24 -14.28
N ALA A 96 -6.27 0.95 -13.94
CA ALA A 96 -7.15 0.61 -12.82
C ALA A 96 -7.92 -0.72 -13.04
N ARG A 97 -8.44 -0.96 -14.25
CA ARG A 97 -9.18 -2.20 -14.58
C ARG A 97 -8.29 -3.44 -14.54
N ASP A 98 -7.06 -3.34 -15.03
CA ASP A 98 -6.11 -4.44 -14.98
C ASP A 98 -5.71 -4.79 -13.53
N GLU A 99 -5.63 -3.79 -12.65
CA GLU A 99 -5.43 -4.00 -11.21
C GLU A 99 -6.63 -4.70 -10.55
N GLU A 100 -7.86 -4.31 -10.89
CA GLU A 100 -9.08 -4.99 -10.43
C GLU A 100 -9.15 -6.44 -10.92
N HIS A 101 -8.75 -6.72 -12.15
CA HIS A 101 -8.75 -8.07 -12.72
C HIS A 101 -7.69 -8.97 -12.05
N ALA A 102 -6.54 -8.39 -11.67
CA ALA A 102 -5.52 -9.07 -10.87
C ALA A 102 -5.98 -9.29 -9.42
N ALA A 103 -6.78 -8.39 -8.86
CA ALA A 103 -7.37 -8.51 -7.52
C ALA A 103 -8.47 -9.59 -7.46
N ARG A 104 -9.28 -9.76 -8.51
CA ARG A 104 -10.35 -10.80 -8.59
C ARG A 104 -9.85 -12.25 -8.67
N ARG A 105 -8.54 -12.48 -8.91
CA ARG A 105 -7.92 -13.82 -8.97
C ARG A 105 -7.20 -14.22 -7.68
N ARG A 106 -7.28 -13.41 -6.62
CA ARG A 106 -6.65 -13.67 -5.32
C ARG A 106 -7.69 -13.50 -4.19
N PRO A 107 -7.59 -14.22 -3.07
CA PRO A 107 -8.36 -13.87 -1.88
C PRO A 107 -8.05 -12.41 -1.50
N ALA A 108 -9.06 -11.71 -0.95
CA ALA A 108 -9.13 -10.26 -0.79
C ALA A 108 -7.90 -9.64 -0.10
N THR A 109 -6.89 -9.26 -0.88
CA THR A 109 -5.85 -8.34 -0.46
C THR A 109 -6.38 -6.90 -0.52
N ARG A 110 -5.91 -6.04 0.38
CA ARG A 110 -6.37 -4.64 0.46
C ARG A 110 -6.07 -3.93 -0.86
N SER A 111 -7.08 -3.34 -1.49
CA SER A 111 -6.90 -2.61 -2.75
C SER A 111 -6.09 -1.33 -2.52
N TYR A 112 -5.32 -0.91 -3.53
CA TYR A 112 -4.57 0.35 -3.47
C TYR A 112 -5.46 1.55 -3.10
N ARG A 113 -6.66 1.62 -3.69
CA ARG A 113 -7.66 2.65 -3.39
C ARG A 113 -8.05 2.67 -1.92
N SER A 114 -8.30 1.51 -1.31
CA SER A 114 -8.60 1.40 0.12
C SER A 114 -7.42 1.89 0.99
N LEU A 115 -6.17 1.62 0.59
CA LEU A 115 -4.99 2.13 1.30
C LEU A 115 -4.82 3.67 1.16
N VAL A 116 -5.17 4.25 0.01
CA VAL A 116 -5.13 5.71 -0.21
C VAL A 116 -6.25 6.41 0.56
N GLU A 117 -7.48 5.90 0.50
CA GLU A 117 -8.61 6.44 1.25
C GLU A 117 -8.33 6.37 2.76
N ALA A 118 -7.77 5.25 3.24
CA ALA A 118 -7.32 5.12 4.62
C ALA A 118 -6.19 6.11 4.99
N SER A 119 -5.30 6.45 4.06
CA SER A 119 -4.25 7.45 4.26
C SER A 119 -4.84 8.85 4.49
N GLY A 120 -5.81 9.27 3.66
CA GLY A 120 -6.46 10.59 3.83
C GLY A 120 -7.23 10.70 5.15
N VAL A 121 -7.92 9.63 5.56
CA VAL A 121 -8.58 9.56 6.87
C VAL A 121 -7.58 9.62 8.02
N LEU A 122 -6.43 8.93 7.88
CA LEU A 122 -5.37 8.96 8.88
C LEU A 122 -4.78 10.36 9.03
N GLU A 123 -4.50 11.06 7.93
CA GLU A 123 -4.02 12.45 7.94
C GLU A 123 -5.00 13.38 8.67
N GLN A 124 -6.30 13.23 8.41
CA GLN A 124 -7.34 13.97 9.12
C GLN A 124 -7.33 13.68 10.62
N PHE A 125 -7.26 12.40 11.03
CA PHE A 125 -7.22 12.04 12.45
C PHE A 125 -5.94 12.52 13.14
N LEU A 126 -4.80 12.49 12.47
CA LEU A 126 -3.56 13.05 13.01
C LEU A 126 -3.70 14.56 13.26
N ALA A 127 -4.29 15.29 12.32
CA ALA A 127 -4.58 16.72 12.48
C ALA A 127 -5.54 16.97 13.66
N ASP A 128 -6.63 16.21 13.79
CA ASP A 128 -7.59 16.31 14.89
C ASP A 128 -6.96 16.02 16.27
N LEU A 129 -5.96 15.14 16.29
CA LEU A 129 -5.21 14.80 17.50
C LEU A 129 -4.11 15.81 17.81
N GLY A 130 -3.82 16.74 16.89
CA GLY A 130 -2.69 17.69 17.01
C GLY A 130 -1.33 16.99 16.91
N SER A 131 -1.27 15.83 16.25
CA SER A 131 -0.05 15.03 16.11
C SER A 131 0.61 15.30 14.76
N THR A 132 1.93 15.46 14.75
CA THR A 132 2.70 15.52 13.51
C THR A 132 2.74 14.14 12.84
N PRO A 133 2.94 14.04 11.52
CA PRO A 133 3.02 12.75 10.82
C PRO A 133 4.11 11.81 11.35
N ASP A 134 5.18 12.35 11.94
CA ASP A 134 6.28 11.60 12.56
C ASP A 134 6.14 11.45 14.09
N GLY A 135 5.18 12.13 14.71
CA GLY A 135 4.91 12.11 16.15
C GLY A 135 6.09 12.52 17.05
N GLY A 136 7.17 13.09 16.51
CA GLY A 136 8.38 13.41 17.28
C GLY A 136 9.21 12.18 17.71
N LEU A 137 8.94 11.00 17.14
CA LEU A 137 9.59 9.74 17.52
C LEU A 137 10.23 9.03 16.33
N HIS A 138 11.46 8.56 16.52
CA HIS A 138 12.09 7.56 15.66
C HIS A 138 11.99 6.17 16.28
N THR A 139 11.55 5.19 15.51
CA THR A 139 11.56 3.79 15.94
C THR A 139 13.00 3.26 15.94
N VAL A 140 13.45 2.77 17.09
CA VAL A 140 14.73 2.06 17.25
C VAL A 140 14.50 0.55 17.14
N GLY A 141 13.41 0.05 17.70
CA GLY A 141 13.02 -1.35 17.64
C GLY A 141 11.50 -1.50 17.67
N HIS A 142 10.97 -2.41 16.88
CA HIS A 142 9.54 -2.68 16.84
C HIS A 142 9.28 -4.18 16.65
N HIS A 143 8.61 -4.78 17.61
CA HIS A 143 8.21 -6.18 17.55
C HIS A 143 6.68 -6.27 17.54
N GLU A 144 6.13 -6.81 16.45
CA GLU A 144 4.70 -7.08 16.32
C GLU A 144 4.42 -8.58 16.33
N ARG A 145 3.37 -8.96 17.06
CA ARG A 145 2.81 -10.31 17.09
C ARG A 145 1.35 -10.25 16.68
N VAL A 146 1.04 -10.91 15.57
CA VAL A 146 -0.31 -10.98 15.00
C VAL A 146 -0.87 -12.38 15.27
N ARG A 147 -2.15 -12.45 15.62
CA ARG A 147 -2.87 -13.71 15.86
C ARG A 147 -3.99 -13.88 14.84
N ILE A 148 -4.01 -15.04 14.19
CA ILE A 148 -5.03 -15.46 13.24
C ILE A 148 -5.93 -16.53 13.86
N GLY A 149 -7.23 -16.33 13.78
CA GLY A 149 -8.27 -17.13 14.40
C GLY A 149 -8.72 -18.34 13.59
N ALA A 150 -9.66 -19.09 14.15
CA ALA A 150 -10.19 -20.31 13.56
C ALA A 150 -10.99 -20.07 12.27
N ARG A 151 -11.56 -18.87 12.09
CA ARG A 151 -12.25 -18.45 10.85
C ARG A 151 -11.29 -17.79 9.87
N ARG A 152 -9.96 -17.94 10.07
CA ARG A 152 -8.90 -17.31 9.30
C ARG A 152 -8.86 -15.78 9.47
N GLU A 153 -9.56 -15.22 10.44
CA GLU A 153 -9.65 -13.78 10.73
C GLU A 153 -8.44 -13.28 11.51
N LEU A 154 -8.08 -12.01 11.37
CA LEU A 154 -7.14 -11.35 12.28
C LEU A 154 -7.83 -11.15 13.63
N LEU A 155 -7.42 -11.87 14.69
CA LEU A 155 -7.97 -11.73 16.05
C LEU A 155 -7.42 -10.50 16.76
N GLY A 156 -6.13 -10.22 16.56
CA GLY A 156 -5.50 -9.07 17.17
C GLY A 156 -4.01 -9.01 16.93
N LEU A 157 -3.42 -7.91 17.37
CA LEU A 157 -2.00 -7.65 17.30
C LEU A 157 -1.51 -7.07 18.63
N ASP A 158 -0.28 -7.43 19.00
CA ASP A 158 0.47 -6.80 20.08
C ASP A 158 1.76 -6.21 19.52
N SER A 159 2.02 -4.95 19.81
CA SER A 159 3.19 -4.19 19.38
C SER A 159 4.01 -3.78 20.59
N GLN A 160 5.31 -4.06 20.54
CA GLN A 160 6.30 -3.54 21.48
C GLN A 160 7.23 -2.60 20.73
N HIS A 161 7.33 -1.36 21.21
CA HIS A 161 8.17 -0.34 20.60
C HIS A 161 9.29 0.07 21.54
N ILE A 162 10.46 0.29 20.95
CA ILE A 162 11.54 1.09 21.48
C ILE A 162 11.65 2.28 20.54
N VAL A 163 11.42 3.48 21.07
CA VAL A 163 11.49 4.74 20.31
C VAL A 163 12.56 5.65 20.89
N ARG A 164 13.02 6.59 20.08
CA ARG A 164 13.86 7.71 20.49
C ARG A 164 13.15 9.00 20.10
N ALA A 165 12.98 9.91 21.05
CA ALA A 165 12.47 11.24 20.75
C ALA A 165 13.52 12.04 19.97
N HIS A 166 13.11 12.70 18.88
CA HIS A 166 13.96 13.66 18.15
C HIS A 166 13.56 15.11 18.39
N GLN A 167 12.53 15.34 19.21
CA GLN A 167 12.05 16.65 19.64
C GLN A 167 11.79 16.64 21.14
N ASP A 168 11.86 17.81 21.77
CA ASP A 168 11.48 17.97 23.17
C ASP A 168 9.97 17.96 23.34
N GLY A 169 9.50 17.45 24.47
CA GLY A 169 8.10 17.56 24.86
C GLY A 169 7.21 16.41 24.40
N VAL A 170 7.77 15.37 23.77
CA VAL A 170 7.00 14.23 23.28
C VAL A 170 6.44 13.44 24.45
N ASP A 171 5.11 13.34 24.51
CA ASP A 171 4.38 12.72 25.61
C ASP A 171 3.37 11.66 25.14
N ARG A 172 3.40 11.29 23.85
CA ARG A 172 2.46 10.30 23.30
C ARG A 172 2.99 9.63 22.04
N PHE A 173 2.31 8.55 21.67
CA PHE A 173 2.42 7.87 20.38
C PHE A 173 1.03 7.67 19.76
N VAL A 174 0.93 7.74 18.44
CA VAL A 174 -0.33 7.48 17.73
C VAL A 174 -0.30 6.08 17.13
N ALA A 175 -1.08 5.16 17.70
CA ALA A 175 -1.24 3.81 17.20
C ALA A 175 -2.36 3.77 16.14
N VAL A 176 -2.11 3.05 15.04
CA VAL A 176 -3.05 2.95 13.91
C VAL A 176 -3.31 1.49 13.63
N HIS A 177 -4.59 1.12 13.67
CA HIS A 177 -5.10 -0.17 13.20
C HIS A 177 -5.95 0.05 11.95
N HIS A 178 -5.74 -0.80 10.96
CA HIS A 178 -6.57 -0.87 9.77
C HIS A 178 -7.13 -2.28 9.71
N GLY A 179 -8.42 -2.42 9.98
CA GLY A 179 -9.12 -3.69 9.93
C GLY A 179 -9.17 -4.27 8.53
N ASP A 180 -9.27 -5.60 8.44
CA ASP A 180 -9.50 -6.27 7.17
C ASP A 180 -10.93 -6.02 6.65
N PRO A 181 -11.21 -6.26 5.36
CA PRO A 181 -12.55 -6.08 4.80
C PRO A 181 -13.64 -6.75 5.67
N GLY A 182 -14.69 -5.99 5.98
CA GLY A 182 -15.76 -6.41 6.88
C GLY A 182 -15.52 -6.12 8.36
N CYS A 183 -14.38 -5.52 8.74
CA CYS A 183 -14.11 -5.08 10.11
C CYS A 183 -15.20 -4.12 10.61
N SER A 184 -15.68 -4.37 11.83
CA SER A 184 -16.49 -3.43 12.60
C SER A 184 -15.62 -2.65 13.57
N THR A 185 -15.30 -1.40 13.23
CA THR A 185 -14.43 -0.54 14.05
C THR A 185 -15.00 -0.26 15.44
N ASP A 186 -16.31 -0.40 15.64
CA ASP A 186 -16.97 -0.25 16.94
C ASP A 186 -16.63 -1.39 17.92
N HIS A 187 -16.28 -2.56 17.38
CA HIS A 187 -15.87 -3.73 18.17
C HIS A 187 -14.35 -3.85 18.31
N VAL A 188 -13.58 -3.00 17.63
CA VAL A 188 -12.13 -2.94 17.80
C VAL A 188 -11.79 -2.34 19.16
N SER A 189 -11.08 -3.13 19.96
CA SER A 189 -10.60 -2.71 21.28
C SER A 189 -9.12 -2.31 21.23
N VAL A 190 -8.77 -1.22 21.91
CA VAL A 190 -7.39 -0.75 22.05
C VAL A 190 -6.89 -1.13 23.44
N ARG A 191 -5.73 -1.78 23.51
CA ARG A 191 -5.12 -2.23 24.75
C ARG A 191 -3.82 -1.50 24.97
N ALA A 192 -3.76 -0.59 25.94
CA ALA A 192 -2.49 -0.09 26.46
C ALA A 192 -1.94 -1.13 27.43
N LEU A 193 -0.73 -1.66 27.17
CA LEU A 193 -0.19 -2.82 27.88
C LEU A 193 0.93 -2.43 28.84
N GLU A 194 1.93 -1.67 28.37
CA GLU A 194 3.07 -1.25 29.19
C GLU A 194 3.46 0.19 28.87
N ASN A 195 3.79 0.96 29.93
CA ASN A 195 4.33 2.32 29.89
C ASN A 195 3.53 3.31 29.05
N CYS A 196 2.23 3.07 28.85
CA CYS A 196 1.34 3.99 28.20
C CYS A 196 -0.10 3.81 28.70
N ARG A 197 -0.94 4.81 28.45
CA ARG A 197 -2.38 4.76 28.68
C ARG A 197 -3.12 5.19 27.44
N THR A 198 -4.26 4.57 27.17
CA THR A 198 -5.11 4.96 26.03
C THR A 198 -5.70 6.34 26.28
N GLY A 199 -5.44 7.27 25.36
CA GLY A 199 -6.03 8.60 25.29
C GLY A 199 -7.26 8.62 24.39
N ARG A 200 -7.33 9.61 23.49
CA ARG A 200 -8.46 9.69 22.53
C ARG A 200 -8.36 8.55 21.52
N VAL A 201 -9.53 7.99 21.18
CA VAL A 201 -9.68 7.02 20.09
C VAL A 201 -10.57 7.63 19.01
N ARG A 202 -10.17 7.46 17.75
CA ARG A 202 -10.91 7.86 16.55
C ARG A 202 -11.15 6.64 15.67
N ARG A 203 -12.32 6.58 15.07
CA ARG A 203 -12.78 5.44 14.28
C ARG A 203 -13.41 5.95 13.01
N HIS A 204 -13.07 5.33 11.89
CA HIS A 204 -13.71 5.60 10.61
C HIS A 204 -14.29 4.30 10.05
N ARG A 205 -15.61 4.14 10.16
CA ARG A 205 -16.33 2.93 9.71
C ARG A 205 -16.11 2.65 8.21
N GLY A 206 -16.09 3.69 7.38
CA GLY A 206 -15.99 3.53 5.92
C GLY A 206 -14.67 2.90 5.45
N THR A 207 -13.57 3.14 6.16
CA THR A 207 -12.24 2.62 5.79
C THR A 207 -11.72 1.57 6.77
N GLY A 208 -12.45 1.22 7.83
CA GLY A 208 -11.97 0.26 8.82
C GLY A 208 -10.80 0.77 9.70
N VAL A 209 -10.53 2.07 9.70
CA VAL A 209 -9.39 2.67 10.42
C VAL A 209 -9.77 2.99 11.85
N VAL A 210 -8.92 2.58 12.80
CA VAL A 210 -8.97 2.96 14.21
C VAL A 210 -7.63 3.57 14.60
N VAL A 211 -7.68 4.77 15.16
CA VAL A 211 -6.50 5.50 15.63
C VAL A 211 -6.63 5.75 17.12
N ALA A 212 -5.58 5.48 17.88
CA ALA A 212 -5.55 5.69 19.31
C ALA A 212 -4.30 6.46 19.74
N GLU A 213 -4.49 7.47 20.58
CA GLU A 213 -3.39 8.04 21.33
C GLU A 213 -2.98 7.09 22.45
N LEU A 214 -1.67 6.91 22.58
CA LEU A 214 -1.03 6.23 23.70
C LEU A 214 -0.21 7.29 24.42
N LEU A 215 -0.74 7.76 25.55
CA LEU A 215 -0.10 8.77 26.36
C LEU A 215 1.01 8.13 27.18
N PHE A 216 2.20 8.70 27.13
CA PHE A 216 3.29 8.38 28.03
C PHE A 216 3.05 9.16 29.33
N ASP A 217 3.17 8.50 30.48
CA ASP A 217 3.17 9.20 31.78
C ASP A 217 4.53 9.89 32.04
N ALA A 218 5.18 10.34 30.96
CA ALA A 218 6.47 10.98 30.91
C ALA A 218 6.52 11.92 29.70
N ARG A 219 7.26 13.02 29.84
CA ARG A 219 7.54 13.95 28.75
C ARG A 219 9.00 13.81 28.34
N LEU A 220 9.24 13.25 27.17
CA LEU A 220 10.55 12.93 26.64
C LEU A 220 11.25 14.19 26.11
N ARG A 221 12.57 14.23 26.26
CA ARG A 221 13.46 15.21 25.64
C ARG A 221 14.10 14.61 24.38
N ALA A 222 14.58 15.46 23.49
CA ALA A 222 15.33 15.01 22.32
C ALA A 222 16.52 14.14 22.74
N GLY A 223 16.60 12.94 22.17
CA GLY A 223 17.59 11.91 22.48
C GLY A 223 17.11 10.83 23.45
N ASP A 224 16.09 11.10 24.26
CA ASP A 224 15.55 10.12 25.22
C ASP A 224 14.98 8.90 24.50
N THR A 225 15.19 7.73 25.09
CA THR A 225 14.57 6.49 24.64
C THR A 225 13.39 6.12 25.51
N PHE A 226 12.38 5.51 24.91
CA PHE A 226 11.20 5.06 25.63
C PHE A 226 10.72 3.70 25.09
N LEU A 227 10.33 2.82 26.01
CA LEU A 227 9.81 1.49 25.69
C LEU A 227 8.35 1.42 26.14
N PHE A 228 7.46 0.99 25.24
CA PHE A 228 6.04 0.83 25.54
C PHE A 228 5.43 -0.32 24.74
N ARG A 229 4.27 -0.80 25.19
CA ARG A 229 3.51 -1.86 24.53
C ARG A 229 2.04 -1.50 24.41
N TYR A 230 1.46 -1.86 23.28
CA TYR A 230 0.02 -1.75 23.02
C TYR A 230 -0.46 -2.92 22.16
N GLY A 231 -1.77 -3.02 21.99
CA GLY A 231 -2.36 -3.95 21.04
C GLY A 231 -3.76 -3.53 20.59
N PHE A 232 -4.24 -4.20 19.57
CA PHE A 232 -5.62 -4.12 19.10
C PHE A 232 -6.23 -5.53 19.10
N GLU A 233 -7.47 -5.67 19.55
CA GLU A 233 -8.30 -6.83 19.20
C GLU A 233 -9.23 -6.42 18.07
N ASP A 234 -9.17 -7.17 16.96
CA ASP A 234 -10.10 -7.07 15.85
C ASP A 234 -10.97 -8.33 15.87
N GLY A 235 -10.84 -9.34 15.02
CA GLY A 235 -11.67 -10.54 15.10
C GLY A 235 -13.06 -10.37 14.50
N THR A 236 -13.41 -9.18 14.03
CA THR A 236 -14.71 -8.93 13.40
C THR A 236 -14.68 -9.09 11.88
N ALA A 237 -13.51 -8.93 11.28
CA ALA A 237 -13.32 -9.01 9.85
C ALA A 237 -13.46 -10.43 9.28
N GLY A 238 -13.46 -10.51 7.96
CA GLY A 238 -13.41 -11.79 7.23
C GLY A 238 -12.04 -12.46 7.26
N PRO A 239 -11.85 -13.53 6.45
CA PRO A 239 -10.58 -14.22 6.32
C PRO A 239 -9.45 -13.27 5.89
N SER A 240 -8.35 -13.30 6.63
CA SER A 240 -7.12 -12.57 6.34
C SER A 240 -6.17 -13.48 5.56
N SER A 241 -5.51 -12.95 4.54
CA SER A 241 -4.46 -13.64 3.75
C SER A 241 -3.10 -12.97 3.86
N GLU A 242 -3.01 -11.88 4.63
CA GLU A 242 -1.77 -11.14 4.81
C GLU A 242 -1.82 -10.22 6.02
N TYR A 243 -0.64 -9.90 6.54
CA TYR A 243 -0.46 -8.76 7.42
C TYR A 243 0.68 -7.90 6.89
N LEU A 244 0.49 -6.58 6.91
CA LEU A 244 1.44 -5.61 6.42
C LEU A 244 1.61 -4.44 7.37
N ARG A 245 2.82 -3.89 7.41
CA ARG A 245 3.18 -2.71 8.18
C ARG A 245 3.82 -1.68 7.26
N GLY A 246 3.28 -0.46 7.29
CA GLY A 246 3.88 0.69 6.63
C GLY A 246 4.90 1.40 7.54
N PHE A 247 6.01 1.80 6.94
CA PHE A 247 7.10 2.56 7.54
C PHE A 247 7.26 3.87 6.77
N GLY A 248 6.97 5.00 7.43
CA GLY A 248 7.14 6.33 6.83
C GLY A 248 8.62 6.72 6.65
N PHE A 249 9.50 6.17 7.48
CA PHE A 249 10.92 6.46 7.48
C PHE A 249 11.75 5.18 7.60
N ALA A 250 12.98 5.23 7.12
CA ALA A 250 13.95 4.16 7.34
C ALA A 250 14.55 4.25 8.74
N GLY A 251 14.91 3.11 9.34
CA GLY A 251 15.60 3.05 10.62
C GLY A 251 14.91 2.17 11.66
N GLY A 252 15.75 1.59 12.53
CA GLY A 252 15.33 0.67 13.57
C GLY A 252 15.14 -0.77 13.06
N GLN A 253 15.17 -1.71 14.01
CA GLN A 253 14.90 -3.11 13.77
C GLN A 253 13.39 -3.37 13.79
N TYR A 254 12.91 -4.24 12.91
CA TYR A 254 11.53 -4.70 12.95
C TYR A 254 11.45 -6.22 12.94
N ALA A 255 10.63 -6.77 13.84
CA ALA A 255 10.31 -8.18 13.89
C ALA A 255 8.79 -8.35 13.80
N LEU A 256 8.33 -9.12 12.82
CA LEU A 256 6.93 -9.49 12.67
C LEU A 256 6.78 -10.99 12.82
N GLN A 257 5.94 -11.41 13.76
CA GLN A 257 5.52 -12.80 13.90
C GLN A 257 4.01 -12.90 13.67
N VAL A 258 3.61 -13.84 12.82
CA VAL A 258 2.20 -14.21 12.63
C VAL A 258 1.99 -15.59 13.22
N ARG A 259 1.03 -15.72 14.12
CA ARG A 259 0.64 -16.97 14.76
C ARG A 259 -0.76 -17.40 14.31
N PHE A 260 -0.88 -18.67 13.97
CA PHE A 260 -2.11 -19.29 13.53
C PHE A 260 -2.73 -20.14 14.64
N THR A 261 -4.05 -20.17 14.67
CA THR A 261 -4.82 -21.05 15.54
C THR A 261 -4.58 -22.52 15.18
N GLU A 262 -4.75 -23.41 16.16
CA GLU A 262 -4.63 -24.84 15.96
C GLU A 262 -5.65 -25.36 14.93
N GLY A 263 -5.21 -26.29 14.08
CA GLY A 263 -6.03 -26.86 13.00
C GLY A 263 -6.25 -25.95 11.79
N VAL A 264 -5.76 -24.70 11.82
CA VAL A 264 -5.97 -23.71 10.74
C VAL A 264 -4.63 -23.15 10.29
N LEU A 265 -3.89 -23.94 9.50
CA LEU A 265 -2.57 -23.59 8.99
C LEU A 265 -2.60 -23.26 7.49
N PRO A 266 -1.87 -22.23 7.04
CA PRO A 266 -1.73 -21.96 5.62
C PRO A 266 -0.85 -23.02 4.93
N VAL A 267 -1.08 -23.24 3.64
CA VAL A 267 -0.25 -24.14 2.82
C VAL A 267 1.07 -23.52 2.44
N ARG A 268 1.12 -22.18 2.37
CA ARG A 268 2.32 -21.42 2.01
C ARG A 268 2.32 -20.06 2.69
N CYS A 269 3.48 -19.67 3.22
CA CYS A 269 3.74 -18.33 3.72
C CYS A 269 4.89 -17.70 2.93
N HIS A 270 4.83 -16.39 2.71
CA HIS A 270 5.89 -15.67 2.04
C HIS A 270 6.02 -14.24 2.59
N ARG A 271 7.25 -13.73 2.71
CA ARG A 271 7.46 -12.30 2.92
C ARG A 271 7.20 -11.54 1.63
N PHE A 272 6.90 -10.26 1.74
CA PHE A 272 6.96 -9.31 0.63
C PHE A 272 7.33 -7.93 1.14
N ALA A 273 7.87 -7.10 0.25
CA ALA A 273 8.07 -5.68 0.50
C ALA A 273 7.50 -4.86 -0.66
N GLN A 274 7.01 -3.66 -0.36
CA GLN A 274 6.57 -2.68 -1.35
C GLN A 274 7.17 -1.32 -1.01
N HIS A 275 7.55 -0.54 -2.01
CA HIS A 275 8.08 0.79 -1.74
C HIS A 275 6.97 1.83 -1.48
N SER A 276 5.74 1.54 -1.91
CA SER A 276 4.53 2.33 -1.64
C SER A 276 3.30 1.44 -1.83
N PRO A 277 2.10 1.86 -1.38
CA PRO A 277 0.86 1.11 -1.62
C PRO A 277 0.58 0.81 -3.11
N ALA A 278 1.01 1.70 -4.01
CA ALA A 278 0.85 1.54 -5.46
C ALA A 278 1.96 0.69 -6.10
N ALA A 279 3.07 0.47 -5.40
CA ALA A 279 4.22 -0.23 -5.96
C ALA A 279 3.98 -1.74 -6.05
N PRO A 280 4.57 -2.42 -7.05
CA PRO A 280 4.47 -3.86 -7.14
C PRO A 280 5.18 -4.49 -5.94
N ARG A 281 4.65 -5.63 -5.47
CA ARG A 281 5.29 -6.43 -4.44
C ARG A 281 6.62 -6.99 -4.97
N GLY A 282 7.70 -6.66 -4.28
CA GLY A 282 9.03 -7.22 -4.47
C GLY A 282 9.45 -8.07 -3.28
N GLY A 283 10.65 -8.66 -3.37
CA GLY A 283 11.23 -9.40 -2.26
C GLY A 283 10.40 -10.61 -1.81
N ARG A 284 9.63 -11.22 -2.72
CA ARG A 284 8.85 -12.41 -2.41
C ARG A 284 9.77 -13.58 -2.13
N GLN A 285 9.74 -14.09 -0.91
CA GLN A 285 10.53 -15.23 -0.47
C GLN A 285 9.66 -16.09 0.43
N ASP A 286 9.66 -17.40 0.20
CA ASP A 286 8.93 -18.35 1.03
C ASP A 286 9.49 -18.35 2.45
N LEU A 287 8.58 -18.38 3.42
CA LEU A 287 8.92 -18.44 4.83
C LEU A 287 8.49 -19.80 5.39
N PRO A 288 9.39 -20.51 6.09
CA PRO A 288 9.04 -21.77 6.71
C PRO A 288 8.03 -21.53 7.84
N LEU A 289 6.89 -22.23 7.77
CA LEU A 289 5.93 -22.29 8.86
C LEU A 289 6.45 -23.27 9.92
N SER A 290 6.68 -22.80 11.14
CA SER A 290 6.93 -23.70 12.27
C SER A 290 5.61 -24.35 12.66
N THR A 291 5.39 -25.60 12.27
CA THR A 291 4.12 -26.32 12.51
C THR A 291 3.85 -26.53 14.00
N GLY A 292 4.87 -26.89 14.78
CA GLY A 292 4.74 -27.07 16.24
C GLY A 292 4.39 -25.78 17.00
N HIS A 293 4.89 -24.63 16.55
CA HIS A 293 4.59 -23.33 17.17
C HIS A 293 3.47 -22.56 16.45
N ARG A 294 3.02 -23.08 15.31
CA ARG A 294 2.02 -22.51 14.39
C ARG A 294 2.34 -21.07 14.04
N ALA A 295 3.60 -20.80 13.74
CA ALA A 295 4.11 -19.45 13.61
C ALA A 295 5.06 -19.30 12.43
N VAL A 296 5.00 -18.12 11.81
CA VAL A 296 5.95 -17.65 10.80
C VAL A 296 6.43 -16.27 11.22
N HIS A 297 7.66 -15.91 10.86
CA HIS A 297 8.19 -14.59 11.19
C HIS A 297 9.13 -14.07 10.11
N VAL A 298 9.36 -12.76 10.16
CA VAL A 298 10.42 -12.06 9.44
C VAL A 298 11.07 -11.08 10.39
N VAL A 299 12.38 -10.92 10.26
CA VAL A 299 13.14 -9.87 10.95
C VAL A 299 13.85 -9.05 9.89
N GLU A 300 13.67 -7.74 9.96
CA GLU A 300 14.40 -6.76 9.17
C GLU A 300 15.33 -6.01 10.13
N PRO A 301 16.66 -6.26 10.08
CA PRO A 301 17.63 -5.62 10.98
C PRO A 301 17.60 -4.10 10.90
N GLN A 302 17.28 -3.57 9.72
CA GLN A 302 17.11 -2.14 9.49
C GLN A 302 16.02 -1.90 8.46
N VAL A 303 14.87 -1.39 8.89
CA VAL A 303 13.75 -1.14 7.98
C VAL A 303 14.04 0.00 7.02
N ARG A 304 13.49 -0.12 5.81
CA ARG A 304 13.45 0.94 4.80
C ARG A 304 12.05 1.54 4.76
N ALA A 305 11.95 2.79 4.31
CA ALA A 305 10.66 3.39 4.01
C ALA A 305 9.90 2.54 2.97
N GLY A 306 8.59 2.35 3.21
CA GLY A 306 7.73 1.48 2.40
C GLY A 306 6.86 0.58 3.27
N ILE A 307 6.54 -0.60 2.75
CA ILE A 307 5.68 -1.60 3.37
C ILE A 307 6.46 -2.91 3.45
N LEU A 308 6.37 -3.59 4.58
CA LEU A 308 6.83 -4.97 4.75
C LEU A 308 5.65 -5.81 5.26
N GLY A 309 5.54 -7.03 4.79
CA GLY A 309 4.48 -7.92 5.24
C GLY A 309 4.79 -9.39 5.06
N ILE A 310 3.90 -10.20 5.61
CA ILE A 310 3.82 -11.64 5.37
C ILE A 310 2.46 -11.91 4.75
N GLY A 311 2.47 -12.56 3.58
CA GLY A 311 1.28 -13.10 2.94
C GLY A 311 1.24 -14.61 3.10
N TRP A 312 0.04 -15.18 3.10
CA TRP A 312 -0.16 -16.61 3.18
C TRP A 312 -1.34 -17.07 2.32
N ASP A 313 -1.20 -18.29 1.81
CA ASP A 313 -2.19 -18.96 0.97
C ASP A 313 -2.88 -20.05 1.81
N TRP A 314 -4.20 -20.06 1.81
CA TRP A 314 -5.00 -21.03 2.57
C TRP A 314 -5.27 -22.33 1.81
N GLU A 315 -5.30 -22.25 0.48
CA GLU A 315 -5.64 -23.32 -0.45
C GLU A 315 -4.59 -23.34 -1.56
N GLY A 316 -4.30 -24.55 -2.07
CA GLY A 316 -3.31 -24.81 -3.11
C GLY A 316 -3.93 -25.20 -4.43
#